data_AF-A0A074W4Y9-F1
#
_entry.id   AF-A0A074W4Y9-F1
#
_cell.length_a   1.000
_cell.length_b   1.000
_cell.length_c   1.000
_cell.angle_alpha   90.00
_cell.angle_beta   90.00
_cell.angle_gamma   90.00
#
_symmetry.space_group_name_H-M   'P 1'
#
loop_
_entity.id
_entity.type
_entity.pdbx_description
1 polymer ?
#
loop_
_entity_poly.entity_id
_entity_poly.type
_entity_poly.pdbx_seq_one_letter_code
_entity_poly.pdbx_strand_id
1 'polypeptide(L)'
;MIVERALPQCIIIDSSGKRFMNEAQSYTDAGQAMYKRNREVSAIPAWIVLDTNHRRKYPLASMIPGYTPRSAIDSGFVFRGKTLNNLAKQIGIDADSLTKTVERFNTMARRGKDDDFGRGENKYDRFFADDGIEPNSDLTPIERAPFYAVKVWPGDLGTKGGLLTNENACVIDTNGKPIEELYAAGNTSA
;
A
#
# COMPACT_ATOMS: atom_id res chain seq x y z
N MET A 1 5.19 3.44 3.88
CA MET A 1 4.04 4.18 3.33
C MET A 1 2.83 3.78 4.11
N ILE A 2 2.15 4.76 4.72
CA ILE A 2 0.95 4.53 5.55
C ILE A 2 -0.23 5.21 4.87
N VAL A 3 -0.10 6.51 4.59
CA VAL A 3 -1.15 7.35 4.01
C VAL A 3 -1.26 7.15 2.50
N GLU A 4 -0.12 7.02 1.81
CA GLU A 4 -0.03 7.15 0.36
C GLU A 4 -0.83 6.09 -0.42
N ARG A 5 -1.05 4.91 0.17
CA ARG A 5 -1.84 3.83 -0.48
C ARG A 5 -3.33 4.13 -0.48
N ALA A 6 -3.83 4.83 0.54
CA ALA A 6 -5.25 5.15 0.66
C ALA A 6 -5.64 6.33 -0.25
N LEU A 7 -4.69 7.18 -0.61
CA LEU A 7 -4.95 8.38 -1.40
C LEU A 7 -5.47 8.07 -2.82
N PRO A 8 -6.32 8.95 -3.40
CA PRO A 8 -6.94 8.75 -4.70
C PRO A 8 -5.95 8.65 -5.88
N GLN A 9 -6.40 8.21 -7.06
CA GLN A 9 -5.59 8.13 -8.28
C GLN A 9 -4.33 7.24 -8.14
N CYS A 10 -4.38 6.23 -7.27
CA CYS A 10 -3.35 5.19 -7.21
C CYS A 10 -3.97 3.82 -6.93
N ILE A 11 -3.27 2.77 -7.33
CA ILE A 11 -3.55 1.35 -7.02
C ILE A 11 -2.26 0.63 -6.69
N ILE A 12 -2.35 -0.54 -6.06
CA ILE A 12 -1.21 -1.44 -5.87
C ILE A 12 -1.40 -2.73 -6.65
N ILE A 13 -0.37 -3.10 -7.39
CA ILE A 13 -0.36 -4.30 -8.23
C ILE A 13 0.80 -5.24 -7.85
N ASP A 14 0.61 -6.53 -8.09
CA ASP A 14 1.66 -7.54 -8.05
C ASP A 14 2.46 -7.61 -9.36
N SER A 15 3.41 -8.54 -9.45
CA SER A 15 4.23 -8.77 -10.67
C SER A 15 3.44 -9.20 -11.91
N SER A 16 2.21 -9.68 -11.76
CA SER A 16 1.33 -10.02 -12.88
C SER A 16 0.55 -8.82 -13.40
N GLY A 17 0.69 -7.64 -12.78
CA GLY A 17 -0.03 -6.43 -13.16
C GLY A 17 -1.45 -6.33 -12.61
N LYS A 18 -1.80 -7.13 -11.59
CA LYS A 18 -3.14 -7.19 -11.00
C LYS A 18 -3.16 -6.65 -9.58
N ARG A 19 -4.27 -5.99 -9.23
CA ARG A 19 -4.61 -5.69 -7.83
C ARG A 19 -4.88 -6.99 -7.07
N PHE A 20 -4.59 -6.99 -5.78
CA PHE A 20 -4.75 -8.18 -4.93
C PHE A 20 -5.25 -7.86 -3.51
N MET A 21 -5.55 -6.59 -3.22
CA MET A 21 -6.01 -6.14 -1.92
C MET A 21 -6.70 -4.78 -2.00
N ASN A 22 -7.40 -4.40 -0.93
CA ASN A 22 -7.82 -3.03 -0.67
C ASN A 22 -6.61 -2.16 -0.32
N GLU A 23 -6.34 -1.11 -1.09
CA GLU A 23 -5.21 -0.22 -0.85
C GLU A 23 -5.37 0.72 0.35
N ALA A 24 -6.58 0.89 0.88
CA ALA A 24 -6.86 1.73 2.03
C ALA A 24 -6.94 0.97 3.36
N GLN A 25 -6.89 -0.38 3.33
CA GLN A 25 -6.92 -1.20 4.55
C GLN A 25 -5.72 -0.94 5.47
N SER A 26 -5.83 -1.41 6.72
CA SER A 26 -4.79 -1.24 7.74
C SER A 26 -3.41 -1.68 7.25
N TYR A 27 -2.35 -0.99 7.70
CA TYR A 27 -0.99 -1.30 7.27
C TYR A 27 -0.56 -2.73 7.64
N THR A 28 -1.10 -3.27 8.73
CA THR A 28 -0.88 -4.66 9.14
C THR A 28 -1.50 -5.62 8.13
N ASP A 29 -2.77 -5.41 7.78
CA ASP A 29 -3.48 -6.27 6.82
C ASP A 29 -2.90 -6.16 5.42
N ALA A 30 -2.47 -4.96 5.02
CA ALA A 30 -1.77 -4.73 3.77
C ALA A 30 -0.46 -5.52 3.68
N GLY A 31 0.36 -5.48 4.73
CA GLY A 31 1.58 -6.28 4.81
C GLY A 31 1.29 -7.78 4.75
N GLN A 32 0.30 -8.26 5.49
CA GLN A 32 -0.12 -9.66 5.44
C GLN A 32 -0.66 -10.07 4.06
N ALA A 33 -1.42 -9.20 3.39
CA ALA A 33 -1.92 -9.43 2.05
C ALA A 33 -0.77 -9.53 1.03
N MET A 34 0.28 -8.69 1.15
CA MET A 34 1.49 -8.80 0.33
C MET A 34 2.18 -10.15 0.53
N TYR A 35 2.41 -10.57 1.79
CA TYR A 35 3.02 -11.88 2.07
C TYR A 35 2.18 -13.05 1.59
N LYS A 36 0.85 -13.00 1.79
CA LYS A 36 -0.08 -14.02 1.31
C LYS A 36 -0.03 -14.11 -0.21
N ARG A 37 -0.13 -12.98 -0.91
CA ARG A 37 -0.10 -12.94 -2.37
C ARG A 37 1.24 -13.46 -2.92
N ASN A 38 2.34 -13.10 -2.28
CA ASN A 38 3.70 -13.48 -2.70
C ASN A 38 3.95 -15.00 -2.70
N ARG A 39 3.12 -15.79 -2.02
CA ARG A 39 3.19 -17.26 -2.07
C ARG A 39 2.70 -17.83 -3.41
N GLU A 40 1.89 -17.08 -4.15
CA GLU A 40 1.28 -17.51 -5.41
C GLU A 40 1.83 -16.74 -6.61
N VAL A 41 1.94 -15.41 -6.46
CA VAL A 41 2.43 -14.49 -7.49
C VAL A 41 3.33 -13.48 -6.81
N SER A 42 4.53 -13.26 -7.35
CA SER A 42 5.50 -12.35 -6.75
C SER A 42 4.85 -10.97 -6.51
N ALA A 43 4.78 -10.56 -5.25
CA ALA A 43 4.18 -9.32 -4.78
C ALA A 43 5.11 -8.59 -3.78
N ILE A 44 6.36 -9.02 -3.68
CA ILE A 44 7.41 -8.38 -2.88
C ILE A 44 8.66 -8.21 -3.78
N PRO A 45 8.96 -7.00 -4.26
CA PRO A 45 8.15 -5.80 -4.13
C PRO A 45 6.82 -5.88 -4.92
N ALA A 46 5.80 -5.20 -4.43
CA ALA A 46 4.65 -4.78 -5.22
C ALA A 46 4.92 -3.42 -5.85
N TRP A 47 4.00 -2.92 -6.67
CA TRP A 47 4.09 -1.60 -7.29
C TRP A 47 2.89 -0.75 -6.94
N ILE A 48 3.12 0.44 -6.39
CA ILE A 48 2.11 1.49 -6.44
C ILE A 48 2.15 2.09 -7.85
N VAL A 49 1.01 2.14 -8.52
CA VAL A 49 0.84 2.79 -9.83
C VAL A 49 -0.10 3.97 -9.67
N LEU A 50 0.35 5.14 -10.12
CA LEU A 50 -0.37 6.40 -9.93
C LEU A 50 -0.21 7.32 -11.14
N ASP A 51 -1.07 8.32 -11.25
CA ASP A 51 -1.06 9.29 -12.34
C ASP A 51 -0.54 10.68 -11.92
N THR A 52 -0.49 11.61 -12.86
CA THR A 52 0.01 12.97 -12.60
C THR A 52 -0.87 13.76 -11.63
N ASN A 53 -2.17 13.46 -11.52
CA ASN A 53 -3.05 14.13 -10.58
C ASN A 53 -2.70 13.74 -9.15
N HIS A 54 -2.49 12.43 -8.91
CA HIS A 54 -1.99 11.96 -7.62
C HIS A 54 -0.70 12.67 -7.28
N ARG A 55 0.26 12.62 -8.22
CA ARG A 55 1.59 13.18 -7.99
C ARG A 55 1.55 14.67 -7.73
N ARG A 56 0.65 15.43 -8.36
CA ARG A 56 0.51 16.87 -8.16
C ARG A 56 -0.06 17.22 -6.78
N LYS A 57 -1.04 16.45 -6.30
CA LYS A 57 -1.81 16.79 -5.09
C LYS A 57 -1.19 16.22 -3.82
N TYR A 58 -0.60 15.04 -3.89
CA TYR A 58 -0.26 14.25 -2.71
C TYR A 58 1.25 14.02 -2.54
N PRO A 59 1.72 13.87 -1.30
CA PRO A 59 3.08 13.43 -1.03
C PRO A 59 3.27 11.98 -1.50
N LEU A 60 4.50 11.63 -1.88
CA LEU A 60 4.86 10.28 -2.28
C LEU A 60 6.20 9.92 -1.62
N ALA A 61 6.16 9.05 -0.62
CA ALA A 61 7.31 8.81 0.26
C ALA A 61 7.85 10.13 0.83
N SER A 62 9.17 10.39 0.74
CA SER A 62 9.78 11.63 1.20
C SER A 62 9.60 12.83 0.24
N MET A 63 8.89 12.67 -0.88
CA MET A 63 8.76 13.70 -1.90
C MET A 63 7.49 14.54 -1.67
N ILE A 64 7.65 15.87 -1.65
CA ILE A 64 6.54 16.83 -1.57
C ILE A 64 5.62 16.78 -2.81
N PRO A 65 4.34 17.16 -2.72
CA PRO A 65 3.43 17.24 -3.87
C PRO A 65 4.01 18.00 -5.07
N GLY A 66 3.74 17.53 -6.28
CA GLY A 66 4.13 18.17 -7.54
C GLY A 66 5.62 18.08 -7.93
N TYR A 67 6.52 17.65 -7.04
CA TYR A 67 7.96 17.68 -7.31
C TYR A 67 8.61 16.28 -7.28
N THR A 68 8.87 15.68 -8.44
CA THR A 68 9.63 14.43 -8.53
C THR A 68 11.09 14.74 -8.84
N PRO A 69 12.04 14.52 -7.90
CA PRO A 69 13.46 14.76 -8.14
C PRO A 69 13.98 13.89 -9.28
N ARG A 70 14.88 14.42 -10.10
CA ARG A 70 15.52 13.65 -11.17
C ARG A 70 16.30 12.44 -10.61
N SER A 71 16.95 12.62 -9.46
CA SER A 71 17.66 11.55 -8.74
C SER A 71 16.76 10.36 -8.38
N ALA A 72 15.48 10.59 -8.09
CA ALA A 72 14.52 9.52 -7.81
C ALA A 72 14.22 8.69 -9.09
N ILE A 73 14.24 9.32 -10.26
CA ILE A 73 14.05 8.64 -11.54
C ILE A 73 15.34 7.90 -11.93
N ASP A 74 16.48 8.60 -11.87
CA ASP A 74 17.78 8.06 -12.29
C ASP A 74 18.22 6.86 -11.42
N SER A 75 17.84 6.84 -10.13
CA SER A 75 18.09 5.71 -9.23
C SER A 75 17.15 4.51 -9.41
N GLY A 76 16.10 4.65 -10.23
CA GLY A 76 15.06 3.62 -10.35
C GLY A 76 14.16 3.50 -9.12
N PHE A 77 14.16 4.50 -8.24
CA PHE A 77 13.20 4.59 -7.13
C PHE A 77 11.78 4.91 -7.66
N VAL A 78 11.71 5.81 -8.65
CA VAL A 78 10.47 6.18 -9.36
C VAL A 78 10.62 5.87 -10.85
N PHE A 79 9.67 5.13 -11.41
CA PHE A 79 9.56 4.96 -12.86
C PHE A 79 8.50 5.91 -13.41
N ARG A 80 8.71 6.44 -14.63
CA ARG A 80 7.82 7.42 -15.26
C ARG A 80 7.55 7.05 -16.71
N GLY A 81 6.28 6.85 -17.06
CA GLY A 81 5.84 6.53 -18.42
C GLY A 81 4.85 7.55 -18.98
N LYS A 82 4.97 7.89 -20.27
CA LYS A 82 3.93 8.70 -20.96
C LYS A 82 2.65 7.91 -21.22
N THR A 83 2.74 6.58 -21.15
CA THR A 83 1.62 5.63 -21.30
C THR A 83 1.78 4.51 -20.28
N LEU A 84 0.70 3.81 -19.96
CA LEU A 84 0.75 2.60 -19.12
C LEU A 84 1.67 1.53 -19.75
N ASN A 85 1.66 1.39 -21.08
CA ASN A 85 2.56 0.47 -21.77
C ASN A 85 4.04 0.83 -21.56
N ASN A 86 4.41 2.11 -21.67
CA ASN A 86 5.79 2.54 -21.39
C ASN A 86 6.17 2.32 -19.92
N LEU A 87 5.22 2.49 -19.00
CA LEU A 87 5.46 2.25 -17.58
C LEU A 87 5.63 0.75 -17.29
N ALA A 88 4.74 -0.10 -17.82
CA ALA A 88 4.76 -1.55 -17.67
C ALA A 88 6.10 -2.14 -18.12
N LYS A 89 6.60 -1.73 -19.30
CA LYS A 89 7.92 -2.13 -19.81
C LYS A 89 9.07 -1.76 -18.88
N GLN A 90 9.02 -0.57 -18.26
CA GLN A 90 10.06 -0.12 -17.34
C GLN A 90 10.09 -0.94 -16.03
N ILE A 91 8.92 -1.38 -15.55
CA ILE A 91 8.79 -2.14 -14.30
C ILE A 91 8.71 -3.66 -14.49
N GLY A 92 8.84 -4.14 -15.73
CA GLY A 92 8.86 -5.57 -16.06
C GLY A 92 7.49 -6.26 -15.95
N ILE A 93 6.40 -5.54 -16.19
CA ILE A 93 5.02 -6.06 -16.12
C ILE A 93 4.42 -6.16 -17.53
N ASP A 94 3.54 -7.14 -17.74
CA ASP A 94 2.74 -7.25 -18.96
C ASP A 94 1.84 -6.01 -19.15
N ALA A 95 2.00 -5.33 -20.29
CA ALA A 95 1.35 -4.06 -20.57
C ALA A 95 -0.18 -4.19 -20.68
N ASP A 96 -0.65 -5.30 -21.24
CA ASP A 96 -2.07 -5.56 -21.41
C ASP A 96 -2.74 -5.84 -20.07
N SER A 97 -2.10 -6.64 -19.21
CA SER A 97 -2.55 -6.91 -17.85
C SER A 97 -2.65 -5.63 -17.03
N LEU A 98 -1.60 -4.79 -17.03
CA LEU A 98 -1.64 -3.50 -16.32
C LEU A 98 -2.78 -2.60 -16.82
N THR A 99 -2.91 -2.51 -18.15
CA THR A 99 -3.92 -1.65 -18.78
C THR A 99 -5.33 -2.09 -18.41
N LYS A 100 -5.63 -3.40 -18.52
CA LYS A 100 -6.92 -3.98 -18.10
C LYS A 100 -7.21 -3.75 -16.63
N THR A 101 -6.20 -3.88 -15.76
CA THR A 101 -6.35 -3.60 -14.32
C THR A 101 -6.72 -2.14 -14.07
N VAL A 102 -6.03 -1.19 -14.71
CA VAL A 102 -6.33 0.24 -14.58
C VAL A 102 -7.71 0.59 -15.16
N GLU A 103 -8.08 0.05 -16.31
CA GLU A 103 -9.40 0.26 -16.92
C GLU A 103 -10.55 -0.27 -16.04
N ARG A 104 -10.37 -1.47 -15.47
CA ARG A 104 -11.33 -2.04 -14.52
C ARG A 104 -11.47 -1.16 -13.28
N PHE A 105 -10.35 -0.75 -12.68
CA PHE A 105 -10.35 0.15 -11.53
C PHE A 105 -11.03 1.48 -11.87
N ASN A 106 -10.71 2.10 -13.00
CA ASN A 106 -11.30 3.37 -13.42
C ASN A 106 -12.82 3.28 -13.59
N THR A 107 -13.33 2.15 -14.10
CA THR A 107 -14.77 1.90 -14.23
C THR A 107 -15.45 1.87 -12.86
N MET A 108 -14.87 1.14 -11.90
CA MET A 108 -15.35 1.07 -10.53
C MET A 108 -15.24 2.42 -9.81
N ALA A 109 -14.16 3.15 -10.03
CA ALA A 109 -13.90 4.44 -9.42
C ALA A 109 -14.91 5.52 -9.86
N ARG A 110 -15.28 5.57 -11.14
CA ARG A 110 -16.33 6.50 -11.61
C ARG A 110 -17.70 6.24 -10.99
N ARG A 111 -17.99 5.00 -10.61
CA ARG A 111 -19.21 4.62 -9.88
C ARG A 111 -19.07 4.81 -8.36
N GLY A 112 -17.86 5.03 -7.85
CA GLY A 112 -17.54 5.12 -6.43
C GLY A 112 -17.70 3.81 -5.66
N LYS A 113 -17.62 2.67 -6.34
CA LYS A 113 -17.71 1.34 -5.71
C LYS A 113 -16.69 0.39 -6.30
N ASP A 114 -15.75 -0.05 -5.46
CA ASP A 114 -14.74 -1.06 -5.76
C ASP A 114 -15.29 -2.47 -5.48
N ASP A 115 -15.85 -3.11 -6.50
CA ASP A 115 -16.41 -4.47 -6.37
C ASP A 115 -15.33 -5.54 -6.15
N ASP A 116 -14.06 -5.24 -6.42
CA ASP A 116 -12.97 -6.23 -6.29
C ASP A 116 -12.51 -6.39 -4.84
N PHE A 117 -12.38 -5.28 -4.09
CA PHE A 117 -11.79 -5.29 -2.75
C PHE A 117 -12.49 -4.40 -1.72
N GLY A 118 -13.59 -3.71 -2.07
CA GLY A 118 -14.35 -2.89 -1.14
C GLY A 118 -13.61 -1.65 -0.63
N ARG A 119 -12.65 -1.12 -1.40
CA ARG A 119 -11.92 0.11 -1.04
C ARG A 119 -12.88 1.30 -0.87
N GLY A 120 -12.77 1.98 0.26
CA GLY A 120 -13.56 3.17 0.60
C GLY A 120 -14.98 2.84 1.11
N GLU A 121 -15.26 1.58 1.47
CA GLU A 121 -16.58 1.18 2.02
C GLU A 121 -16.68 1.34 3.54
N ASN A 122 -15.56 1.58 4.23
CA ASN A 122 -15.53 1.71 5.69
C ASN A 122 -14.86 3.03 6.15
N LYS A 123 -15.03 3.38 7.43
CA LYS A 123 -14.50 4.63 8.00
C LYS A 123 -12.98 4.67 8.09
N TYR A 124 -12.32 3.52 8.22
CA TYR A 124 -10.87 3.45 8.30
C TYR A 124 -10.26 3.83 6.95
N ASP A 125 -10.76 3.25 5.86
CA ASP A 125 -10.32 3.55 4.50
C ASP A 125 -10.39 5.06 4.24
N ARG A 126 -11.57 5.65 4.53
CA ARG A 126 -11.86 7.06 4.28
C ARG A 126 -11.07 8.04 5.14
N PHE A 127 -10.41 7.57 6.20
CA PHE A 127 -9.73 8.45 7.16
C PHE A 127 -8.60 9.27 6.52
N PHE A 128 -7.90 8.68 5.54
CA PHE A 128 -6.78 9.32 4.84
C PHE A 128 -7.15 9.78 3.42
N ALA A 129 -8.42 9.64 3.04
CA ALA A 129 -8.90 9.92 1.70
C ALA A 129 -9.03 11.43 1.42
N ASP A 130 -9.44 11.80 0.21
CA ASP A 130 -9.72 13.20 -0.15
C ASP A 130 -11.23 13.44 -0.07
N ASP A 131 -11.68 14.03 1.05
CA ASP A 131 -13.11 14.30 1.31
C ASP A 131 -13.76 15.24 0.29
N GLY A 132 -12.98 15.91 -0.57
CA GLY A 132 -13.50 16.70 -1.69
C GLY A 132 -13.95 15.86 -2.89
N ILE A 133 -13.85 14.53 -2.83
CA ILE A 133 -14.12 13.61 -3.93
C ILE A 133 -15.38 12.79 -3.64
N GLU A 134 -16.33 12.87 -4.57
CA GLU A 134 -17.59 12.13 -4.56
C GLU A 134 -17.65 11.17 -5.77
N PRO A 135 -18.41 10.05 -5.70
CA PRO A 135 -19.23 9.61 -4.56
C PRO A 135 -18.44 8.82 -3.50
N ASN A 136 -17.13 8.66 -3.68
CA ASN A 136 -16.26 7.93 -2.76
C ASN A 136 -14.88 8.60 -2.72
N SER A 137 -14.48 9.07 -1.54
CA SER A 137 -13.27 9.88 -1.33
C SER A 137 -11.97 9.12 -1.61
N ASP A 138 -11.99 7.78 -1.59
CA ASP A 138 -10.83 6.93 -1.90
C ASP A 138 -10.68 6.62 -3.39
N LEU A 139 -11.77 6.73 -4.16
CA LEU A 139 -11.85 6.19 -5.50
C LEU A 139 -11.84 7.31 -6.54
N THR A 140 -10.72 7.43 -7.26
CA THR A 140 -10.64 8.32 -8.42
C THR A 140 -9.85 7.66 -9.54
N PRO A 141 -10.30 7.78 -10.80
CA PRO A 141 -9.62 7.19 -11.94
C PRO A 141 -8.14 7.61 -12.08
N ILE A 142 -7.33 6.67 -12.59
CA ILE A 142 -5.94 6.79 -12.98
C ILE A 142 -5.92 6.92 -14.51
N GLU A 143 -5.88 8.14 -15.03
CA GLU A 143 -6.09 8.37 -16.47
C GLU A 143 -5.25 9.53 -17.05
N ARG A 144 -4.54 10.28 -16.21
CA ARG A 144 -3.75 11.44 -16.64
C ARG A 144 -2.26 11.14 -16.65
N ALA A 145 -1.74 10.91 -17.85
CA ALA A 145 -0.30 10.82 -18.07
C ALA A 145 0.45 12.11 -17.63
N PRO A 146 1.73 12.02 -17.27
CA PRO A 146 2.52 10.79 -17.13
C PRO A 146 2.04 9.90 -15.97
N PHE A 147 2.25 8.60 -16.12
CA PHE A 147 2.04 7.60 -15.09
C PHE A 147 3.35 7.31 -14.38
N TYR A 148 3.25 6.94 -13.11
CA TYR A 148 4.38 6.68 -12.24
C TYR A 148 4.23 5.33 -11.55
N ALA A 149 5.36 4.70 -11.25
CA ALA A 149 5.41 3.52 -10.40
C ALA A 149 6.52 3.60 -9.37
N VAL A 150 6.24 3.14 -8.15
CA VAL A 150 7.22 3.04 -7.05
C VAL A 150 7.11 1.65 -6.43
N LYS A 151 8.25 1.05 -6.11
CA LYS A 151 8.29 -0.26 -5.44
C LYS A 151 7.82 -0.15 -4.00
N VAL A 152 7.04 -1.13 -3.56
CA VAL A 152 6.52 -1.23 -2.20
C VAL A 152 6.97 -2.55 -1.59
N TRP A 153 7.53 -2.50 -0.39
CA TRP A 153 7.85 -3.68 0.41
C TRP A 153 6.99 -3.67 1.68
N PRO A 154 6.61 -4.85 2.21
CA PRO A 154 6.01 -4.93 3.53
C PRO A 154 7.08 -4.56 4.57
N GLY A 155 6.91 -3.41 5.22
CA GLY A 155 7.71 -3.00 6.37
C GLY A 155 6.99 -3.31 7.67
N ASP A 156 7.73 -3.35 8.77
CA ASP A 156 7.21 -3.48 10.12
C ASP A 156 7.53 -2.24 10.97
N LEU A 157 6.79 -2.08 12.07
CA LEU A 157 7.02 -1.04 13.08
C LEU A 157 7.53 -1.69 14.39
N GLY A 158 8.27 -2.79 14.26
CA GLY A 158 8.67 -3.65 15.36
C GLY A 158 7.88 -4.95 15.43
N THR A 159 8.48 -5.94 16.07
CA THR A 159 7.89 -7.25 16.32
C THR A 159 6.95 -7.20 17.52
N LYS A 160 5.93 -8.07 17.51
CA LYS A 160 4.95 -8.25 18.60
C LYS A 160 5.04 -9.63 19.27
N GLY A 161 6.20 -10.27 19.18
CA GLY A 161 6.54 -11.44 19.98
C GLY A 161 7.50 -11.01 21.09
N GLY A 162 7.65 -11.83 22.12
CA GLY A 162 8.47 -11.49 23.27
C GLY A 162 8.32 -12.47 24.42
N LEU A 163 8.66 -12.02 25.62
CA LEU A 163 8.46 -12.74 26.87
C LEU A 163 6.98 -12.70 27.26
N LEU A 164 6.41 -13.84 27.61
CA LEU A 164 5.04 -13.88 28.13
C LEU A 164 4.98 -13.15 29.48
N THR A 165 4.01 -12.26 29.66
CA THR A 165 3.81 -11.51 30.91
C THR A 165 2.39 -11.61 31.43
N ASN A 166 2.19 -11.46 32.73
CA ASN A 166 0.86 -11.25 33.31
C ASN A 166 0.42 -9.77 33.23
N GLU A 167 -0.74 -9.44 33.81
CA GLU A 167 -1.33 -8.10 33.83
C GLU A 167 -0.48 -7.06 34.60
N ASN A 168 0.49 -7.50 35.40
CA ASN A 168 1.42 -6.66 36.15
C ASN A 168 2.82 -6.59 35.50
N ALA A 169 2.93 -6.97 34.23
CA ALA A 169 4.18 -7.01 33.45
C ALA A 169 5.26 -7.97 33.98
N CYS A 170 4.93 -8.87 34.92
CA CYS A 170 5.87 -9.88 35.42
C CYS A 170 6.06 -10.98 34.36
N VAL A 171 7.30 -11.35 34.06
CA VAL A 171 7.62 -12.41 33.09
C VAL A 171 7.21 -13.78 33.64
N ILE A 172 6.61 -14.59 32.79
CA ILE A 172 6.08 -15.91 33.11
C ILE A 172 7.02 -17.00 32.60
N ASP A 173 7.39 -17.94 33.47
CA ASP A 173 8.18 -19.11 33.12
C ASP A 173 7.37 -20.16 32.33
N THR A 174 8.02 -21.25 31.90
CA THR A 174 7.36 -22.33 31.16
C THR A 174 6.34 -23.13 31.98
N ASN A 175 6.28 -22.94 33.30
CA ASN A 175 5.30 -23.56 34.20
C ASN A 175 4.12 -22.63 34.50
N GLY A 176 4.09 -21.43 33.93
CA GLY A 176 3.04 -20.45 34.18
C GLY A 176 3.24 -19.63 35.46
N LYS A 177 4.45 -19.64 36.06
CA LYS A 177 4.75 -18.90 37.30
C LYS A 177 5.50 -17.59 37.00
N PRO A 178 5.19 -16.49 37.70
CA PRO A 178 6.00 -15.27 37.63
C PRO A 178 7.45 -15.53 38.08
N ILE A 179 8.40 -15.00 37.31
CA ILE A 179 9.81 -14.92 37.71
C ILE A 179 9.99 -13.66 38.55
N GLU A 180 10.48 -13.83 39.76
CA GLU A 180 10.69 -12.74 40.72
C GLU A 180 11.63 -11.67 40.14
N GLU A 181 11.27 -10.40 40.33
CA GLU A 181 12.00 -9.21 39.88
C GLU A 181 12.21 -9.06 38.35
N LEU A 182 11.64 -9.95 37.52
CA LEU A 182 11.78 -9.88 36.07
C LEU A 182 10.50 -9.35 35.40
N TYR A 183 10.61 -8.23 34.70
CA TYR A 183 9.51 -7.56 34.03
C TYR A 183 9.81 -7.33 32.55
N ALA A 184 8.78 -7.37 31.70
CA ALA A 184 8.88 -7.03 30.29
C ALA A 184 7.68 -6.19 29.85
N ALA A 185 7.89 -5.26 28.92
CA ALA A 185 6.84 -4.42 28.37
C ALA A 185 7.17 -4.00 26.93
N GLY A 186 6.15 -3.52 26.20
CA GLY A 186 6.29 -3.09 24.82
C GLY A 186 6.67 -4.25 23.89
N ASN A 187 7.58 -4.01 22.93
CA ASN A 187 8.00 -5.02 21.96
C ASN A 187 8.87 -6.15 22.55
N THR A 188 9.20 -6.08 23.84
CA THR A 188 9.89 -7.14 24.57
C THR A 188 8.91 -8.17 25.15
N SER A 189 7.62 -7.84 25.28
CA SER A 189 6.56 -8.74 25.78
C SER A 189 5.71 -9.36 24.65
N ALA A 190 5.09 -10.51 24.91
CA ALA A 190 4.17 -11.22 24.03
C ALA A 190 2.70 -11.11 24.46
#